data_AF-A0A3D0Q7A8-F1
#
_entry.id   AF-A0A3D0Q7A8-F1
#
_cell.length_a   1.000
_cell.length_b   1.000
_cell.length_c   1.000
_cell.angle_alpha   90.00
_cell.angle_beta   90.00
_cell.angle_gamma   90.00
#
_symmetry.space_group_name_H-M   'P 1'
#
loop_
_entity.id
_entity.type
_entity.pdbx_description
1 polymer ?
#
loop_
_entity_poly.entity_id
_entity_poly.type
_entity_poly.pdbx_seq_one_letter_code
_entity_poly.pdbx_strand_id
1 'polypeptide(L)'
;MDEYEDFSRFIDVVAGAGCDTFIVHARKAWLQGLSPKENRDIPPLNYERVYQLKSQHPELNISINGGITSLEQAEGHLNQVDGVMIGREVYSNPYILAEVDKRFYGNTAQPLDRAEIVRLMQAYIERQDAPYFKPWHAARHMLGLFQGQPGGRVWRRYLSQKGTGKNPDPNLLMNGLAAMQETASKAIEYQTKEVG
;
A
#
# COMPACT_ATOMS: atom_id res chain seq x y z
N MET A 1 -27.69 24.21 0.81
CA MET A 1 -27.71 23.00 1.64
C MET A 1 -26.29 22.78 2.09
N ASP A 2 -26.04 22.69 3.39
CA ASP A 2 -24.68 22.54 3.90
C ASP A 2 -24.20 21.11 3.63
N GLU A 3 -23.11 21.01 2.86
CA GLU A 3 -22.53 19.73 2.45
C GLU A 3 -21.97 18.90 3.62
N TYR A 4 -21.77 19.52 4.77
CA TYR A 4 -21.42 18.83 6.01
C TYR A 4 -22.66 18.27 6.71
N GLU A 5 -23.74 19.06 6.80
CA GLU A 5 -25.00 18.62 7.43
C GLU A 5 -25.57 17.37 6.77
N ASP A 6 -25.54 17.30 5.44
CA ASP A 6 -25.98 16.09 4.72
C ASP A 6 -25.11 14.87 5.02
N PHE A 7 -23.81 15.07 5.16
CA PHE A 7 -22.88 14.01 5.51
C PHE A 7 -23.08 13.53 6.95
N SER A 8 -23.18 14.46 7.90
CA SER A 8 -23.46 14.17 9.32
C SER A 8 -24.79 13.43 9.48
N ARG A 9 -25.86 13.90 8.83
CA ARG A 9 -27.17 13.22 8.83
C ARG A 9 -27.09 11.80 8.28
N PHE A 10 -26.29 11.57 7.24
CA PHE A 10 -26.06 10.21 6.73
C PHE A 10 -25.39 9.31 7.78
N ILE A 11 -24.39 9.83 8.49
CA ILE A 11 -23.73 9.11 9.58
C ILE A 11 -24.73 8.78 10.70
N ASP A 12 -25.54 9.74 11.12
CA ASP A 12 -26.56 9.53 12.16
C ASP A 12 -27.55 8.41 11.81
N VAL A 13 -28.05 8.41 10.57
CA VAL A 13 -29.00 7.40 10.10
C VAL A 13 -28.38 6.00 10.14
N VAL A 14 -27.13 5.87 9.68
CA VAL A 14 -26.42 4.59 9.62
C VAL A 14 -26.01 4.13 11.03
N ALA A 15 -25.60 5.06 11.90
CA ALA A 15 -25.28 4.78 13.29
C ALA A 15 -26.52 4.35 14.08
N GLY A 16 -27.66 5.03 13.88
CA GLY A 16 -28.94 4.66 14.49
C GLY A 16 -29.45 3.29 14.05
N ALA A 17 -28.97 2.75 12.93
CA ALA A 17 -29.22 1.37 12.49
C ALA A 17 -28.28 0.33 13.13
N GLY A 18 -27.35 0.76 13.99
CA GLY A 18 -26.42 -0.11 14.74
C GLY A 18 -24.98 -0.18 14.20
N CYS A 19 -24.61 0.67 13.23
CA CYS A 19 -23.24 0.76 12.75
C CYS A 19 -22.38 1.60 13.70
N ASP A 20 -21.32 1.04 14.25
CA ASP A 20 -20.41 1.73 15.18
C ASP A 20 -19.08 2.16 14.53
N THR A 21 -18.81 1.73 13.31
CA THR A 21 -17.50 1.88 12.66
C THR A 21 -17.65 2.49 11.26
N PHE A 22 -16.93 3.60 11.03
CA PHE A 22 -16.98 4.35 9.79
C PHE A 22 -15.58 4.57 9.23
N ILE A 23 -15.37 4.15 7.99
CA ILE A 23 -14.13 4.42 7.26
C ILE A 23 -14.44 5.48 6.20
N VAL A 24 -13.96 6.69 6.43
CA VAL A 24 -14.30 7.85 5.62
C VAL A 24 -13.16 8.18 4.68
N HIS A 25 -13.37 7.98 3.37
CA HIS A 25 -12.49 8.58 2.38
C HIS A 25 -12.70 10.10 2.38
N ALA A 26 -11.67 10.86 2.74
CA ALA A 26 -11.70 12.31 2.88
C ALA A 26 -11.82 13.07 1.55
N ARG A 27 -12.31 12.42 0.50
CA ARG A 27 -12.49 12.98 -0.85
C ARG A 27 -13.89 12.67 -1.30
N LYS A 28 -14.54 13.65 -1.92
CA LYS A 28 -15.84 13.45 -2.53
C LYS A 28 -15.73 12.65 -3.82
N ALA A 29 -16.69 11.77 -4.04
CA ALA A 29 -16.92 11.17 -5.35
C ALA A 29 -17.82 12.10 -6.18
N TRP A 30 -17.34 12.56 -7.34
CA TRP A 30 -18.14 13.25 -8.34
C TRP A 30 -18.59 12.25 -9.39
N LEU A 31 -19.88 11.90 -9.34
CA LEU A 31 -20.47 10.84 -10.17
C LEU A 31 -20.71 11.25 -11.62
N GLN A 32 -20.62 12.55 -11.92
CA GLN A 32 -20.77 13.09 -13.27
C GLN A 32 -19.48 13.80 -13.70
N GLY A 33 -19.03 13.52 -14.93
CA GLY A 33 -17.93 14.23 -15.57
C GLY A 33 -16.52 13.72 -15.26
N LEU A 34 -16.32 12.82 -14.28
CA LEU A 34 -15.00 12.26 -13.95
C LEU A 34 -14.96 10.73 -14.05
N SER A 35 -13.86 10.19 -14.60
CA SER A 35 -13.55 8.76 -14.55
C SER A 35 -13.21 8.28 -13.13
N PRO A 36 -13.20 6.97 -12.85
CA PRO A 36 -12.79 6.43 -11.55
C PRO A 36 -11.35 6.80 -11.15
N LYS A 37 -10.46 7.02 -12.12
CA LYS A 37 -9.09 7.47 -11.84
C LYS A 37 -9.09 8.94 -11.42
N GLU A 38 -9.76 9.78 -12.19
CA GLU A 38 -9.88 11.22 -11.91
C GLU A 38 -10.58 11.48 -10.58
N ASN A 39 -11.58 10.69 -10.21
CA ASN A 39 -12.24 10.77 -8.90
C ASN A 39 -11.29 10.54 -7.70
N ARG A 40 -10.14 9.88 -7.92
CA ARG A 40 -9.12 9.69 -6.89
C ARG A 40 -8.04 10.77 -6.86
N ASP A 41 -7.99 11.62 -7.89
CA ASP A 41 -6.90 12.59 -8.11
C ASP A 41 -7.38 14.05 -8.19
N ILE A 42 -8.58 14.33 -8.70
CA ILE A 42 -9.13 15.68 -8.92
C ILE A 42 -9.83 16.31 -7.70
N PRO A 43 -10.88 15.72 -7.08
CA PRO A 43 -11.57 16.41 -5.98
C PRO A 43 -10.62 16.59 -4.78
N PRO A 44 -10.58 17.75 -4.11
CA PRO A 44 -9.63 17.98 -3.02
C PRO A 44 -9.90 17.04 -1.83
N LEU A 45 -8.84 16.76 -1.07
CA LEU A 45 -8.95 16.12 0.23
C LEU A 45 -9.46 17.12 1.26
N ASN A 46 -10.32 16.66 2.16
CA ASN A 46 -10.86 17.43 3.28
C ASN A 46 -10.81 16.56 4.54
N TYR A 47 -9.65 16.54 5.19
CA TYR A 47 -9.44 15.78 6.43
C TYR A 47 -10.20 16.39 7.62
N GLU A 48 -10.31 17.72 7.66
CA GLU A 48 -11.02 18.46 8.71
C GLU A 48 -12.46 17.98 8.89
N ARG A 49 -13.15 17.66 7.79
CA ARG A 49 -14.49 17.07 7.84
C ARG A 49 -14.53 15.76 8.64
N VAL A 50 -13.53 14.91 8.49
CA VAL A 50 -13.45 13.63 9.19
C VAL A 50 -13.13 13.83 10.67
N TYR A 51 -12.26 14.80 10.98
CA TYR A 51 -11.96 15.18 12.37
C TYR A 51 -13.17 15.76 13.08
N GLN A 52 -13.89 16.66 12.40
CA GLN A 52 -15.13 17.24 12.91
C GLN A 52 -16.16 16.14 13.19
N LEU A 53 -16.28 15.14 12.30
CA LEU A 53 -17.15 13.99 12.53
C LEU A 53 -16.74 13.22 13.79
N LYS A 54 -15.44 12.92 13.98
CA LYS A 54 -14.97 12.21 15.18
C LYS A 54 -15.22 13.01 16.45
N SER A 55 -15.04 14.33 16.41
CA SER A 55 -15.33 15.21 17.55
C SER A 55 -16.81 15.25 17.92
N GLN A 56 -17.71 15.10 16.93
CA GLN A 56 -19.17 15.10 17.17
C GLN A 56 -19.69 13.74 17.61
N HIS A 57 -19.00 12.67 17.21
CA HIS A 57 -19.35 11.29 17.52
C HIS A 57 -18.19 10.56 18.23
N PRO A 58 -17.84 10.97 19.46
CA PRO A 58 -16.76 10.33 20.20
C PRO A 58 -17.01 8.83 20.47
N GLU A 59 -18.28 8.41 20.48
CA GLU A 59 -18.72 7.03 20.65
C GLU A 59 -18.49 6.12 19.43
N LEU A 60 -18.33 6.70 18.23
CA LEU A 60 -18.12 5.94 17.00
C LEU A 60 -16.62 5.71 16.74
N ASN A 61 -16.28 4.58 16.13
CA ASN A 61 -14.94 4.31 15.62
C ASN A 61 -14.81 4.90 14.21
N ILE A 62 -14.06 5.99 14.08
CA ILE A 62 -13.91 6.71 12.81
C ILE A 62 -12.48 6.57 12.32
N SER A 63 -12.32 5.95 11.15
CA SER A 63 -11.04 5.82 10.47
C SER A 63 -10.97 6.70 9.23
N ILE A 64 -9.86 7.40 9.03
CA ILE A 64 -9.65 8.28 7.88
C ILE A 64 -8.94 7.54 6.73
N ASN A 65 -9.33 7.89 5.50
CA ASN A 65 -8.71 7.38 4.28
C ASN A 65 -8.51 8.49 3.24
N GLY A 66 -7.58 8.25 2.31
CA GLY A 66 -7.40 9.02 1.09
C GLY A 66 -6.16 9.90 1.13
N GLY A 67 -5.23 9.69 0.19
CA GLY A 67 -4.06 10.57 0.03
C GLY A 67 -2.95 10.42 1.08
N ILE A 68 -3.06 9.47 2.00
CA ILE A 68 -2.04 9.16 3.00
C ILE A 68 -0.97 8.28 2.35
N THR A 69 0.27 8.77 2.34
CA THR A 69 1.42 8.17 1.63
C THR A 69 2.62 7.88 2.53
N SER A 70 2.52 8.15 3.83
CA SER A 70 3.59 7.81 4.78
C SER A 70 3.03 7.45 6.15
N LEU A 71 3.85 6.76 6.95
CA LEU A 71 3.48 6.41 8.32
C LEU A 71 3.53 7.61 9.26
N GLU A 72 4.33 8.64 8.95
CA GLU A 72 4.35 9.93 9.66
C GLU A 72 3.02 10.66 9.49
N GLN A 73 2.47 10.67 8.27
CA GLN A 73 1.14 11.21 8.04
C GLN A 73 0.09 10.41 8.81
N ALA A 74 0.20 9.08 8.81
CA ALA A 74 -0.70 8.21 9.57
C ALA A 74 -0.67 8.54 11.07
N GLU A 75 0.52 8.68 11.68
CA GLU A 75 0.65 9.14 13.08
C GLU A 75 -0.02 10.50 13.31
N GLY A 76 0.20 11.46 12.41
CA GLY A 76 -0.43 12.78 12.48
C GLY A 76 -1.96 12.67 12.56
N HIS A 77 -2.55 11.84 11.70
CA HIS A 77 -4.00 11.59 11.67
C HIS A 77 -4.50 10.85 12.91
N LEU A 78 -3.76 9.88 13.44
CA LEU A 78 -4.14 9.10 14.62
C LEU A 78 -4.23 9.93 15.91
N ASN A 79 -3.73 11.18 15.91
CA ASN A 79 -3.97 12.12 17.01
C ASN A 79 -5.39 12.70 17.01
N GLN A 80 -6.15 12.55 15.92
CA GLN A 80 -7.46 13.17 15.71
C GLN A 80 -8.59 12.14 15.47
N VAL A 81 -8.25 10.92 15.06
CA VAL A 81 -9.21 9.85 14.71
C VAL A 81 -8.73 8.49 15.19
N ASP A 82 -9.61 7.50 15.21
CA ASP A 82 -9.32 6.18 15.81
C ASP A 82 -8.50 5.27 14.89
N GLY A 83 -8.46 5.55 13.59
CA GLY A 83 -7.77 4.70 12.64
C GLY A 83 -7.40 5.38 11.32
N VAL A 84 -6.49 4.75 10.61
CA VAL A 84 -6.01 5.19 9.29
C VAL A 84 -6.02 4.02 8.33
N MET A 85 -6.62 4.21 7.16
CA MET A 85 -6.54 3.26 6.05
C MET A 85 -5.61 3.80 4.96
N ILE A 86 -4.58 3.03 4.61
CA ILE A 86 -3.65 3.33 3.52
C ILE A 86 -3.90 2.35 2.37
N GLY A 87 -4.16 2.89 1.17
CA GLY A 87 -4.48 2.09 -0.02
C GLY A 87 -3.34 2.05 -1.03
N ARG A 88 -3.34 3.01 -1.97
CA ARG A 88 -2.43 3.04 -3.14
C ARG A 88 -0.96 2.96 -2.75
N GLU A 89 -0.56 3.64 -1.68
CA GLU A 89 0.84 3.65 -1.24
C GLU A 89 1.32 2.25 -0.88
N VAL A 90 0.52 1.47 -0.13
CA VAL A 90 0.86 0.08 0.22
C VAL A 90 1.00 -0.79 -1.03
N TYR A 91 0.19 -0.56 -2.06
CA TYR A 91 0.31 -1.34 -3.29
C TYR A 91 1.56 -0.99 -4.09
N SER A 92 1.96 0.29 -4.14
CA SER A 92 3.18 0.71 -4.83
C SER A 92 4.45 0.40 -4.04
N ASN A 93 4.39 0.51 -2.72
CA ASN A 93 5.49 0.41 -1.77
C ASN A 93 5.10 -0.48 -0.56
N PRO A 94 4.87 -1.79 -0.76
CA PRO A 94 4.33 -2.67 0.28
C PRO A 94 5.23 -2.79 1.50
N TYR A 95 6.53 -2.57 1.35
CA TYR A 95 7.47 -2.67 2.47
C TYR A 95 7.32 -1.53 3.48
N ILE A 96 6.55 -0.47 3.19
CA ILE A 96 6.17 0.51 4.21
C ILE A 96 5.50 -0.15 5.42
N LEU A 97 4.80 -1.26 5.21
CA LEU A 97 4.13 -2.01 6.28
C LEU A 97 5.09 -2.73 7.22
N ALA A 98 6.35 -2.93 6.84
CA ALA A 98 7.36 -3.59 7.69
C ALA A 98 7.60 -2.85 9.01
N GLU A 99 7.30 -1.55 9.06
CA GLU A 99 7.49 -0.72 10.25
C GLU A 99 6.23 -0.58 11.11
N VAL A 100 5.05 -0.96 10.59
CA VAL A 100 3.74 -0.71 11.23
C VAL A 100 3.63 -1.40 12.60
N ASP A 101 3.99 -2.67 12.67
CA ASP A 101 3.95 -3.49 13.87
C ASP A 101 4.73 -2.86 15.03
N LYS A 102 5.95 -2.40 14.74
CA LYS A 102 6.81 -1.73 15.72
C LYS A 102 6.28 -0.36 16.10
N ARG A 103 5.86 0.42 15.11
CA ARG A 103 5.52 1.84 15.27
C ARG A 103 4.19 2.05 15.98
N PHE A 104 3.19 1.22 15.70
CA PHE A 104 1.82 1.43 16.18
C PHE A 104 1.34 0.38 17.19
N TYR A 105 1.94 -0.82 17.19
CA TYR A 105 1.46 -1.94 18.01
C TYR A 105 2.48 -2.42 19.05
N GLY A 106 3.63 -1.75 19.19
CA GLY A 106 4.65 -2.08 20.17
C GLY A 106 5.33 -3.43 19.93
N ASN A 107 5.15 -4.04 18.76
CA ASN A 107 5.79 -5.32 18.43
C ASN A 107 7.26 -5.09 18.09
N THR A 108 8.16 -5.60 18.93
CA THR A 108 9.61 -5.41 18.78
C THR A 108 10.28 -6.48 17.92
N ALA A 109 9.52 -7.36 17.27
CA ALA A 109 10.08 -8.32 16.31
C ALA A 109 10.81 -7.57 15.18
N GLN A 110 11.95 -8.10 14.75
CA GLN A 110 12.62 -7.57 13.58
C GLN A 110 11.77 -7.87 12.34
N PRO A 111 11.48 -6.88 11.49
CA PRO A 111 10.77 -7.13 10.26
C PRO A 111 11.62 -8.01 9.34
N LEU A 112 10.94 -8.88 8.59
CA LEU A 112 11.58 -9.69 7.56
C LEU A 112 12.26 -8.79 6.53
N ASP A 113 13.48 -9.16 6.14
CA ASP A 113 14.15 -8.46 5.06
C ASP A 113 13.43 -8.72 3.71
N ARG A 114 13.63 -7.82 2.74
CA ARG A 114 12.95 -7.96 1.43
C ARG A 114 13.32 -9.25 0.69
N ALA A 115 14.55 -9.76 0.84
CA ALA A 115 14.99 -11.00 0.20
C ALA A 115 14.40 -12.25 0.89
N GLU A 116 14.20 -12.22 2.21
CA GLU A 116 13.43 -13.19 2.99
C GLU A 116 11.99 -13.27 2.49
N ILE A 117 11.34 -12.11 2.33
CA ILE A 117 9.99 -12.03 1.76
C ILE A 117 9.95 -12.67 0.36
N VAL A 118 10.96 -12.40 -0.47
CA VAL A 118 11.08 -13.04 -1.80
C VAL A 118 11.17 -14.56 -1.69
N ARG A 119 12.02 -15.09 -0.80
CA ARG A 119 12.16 -16.54 -0.59
C ARG A 119 10.86 -17.19 -0.13
N LEU A 120 10.17 -16.56 0.82
CA LEU A 120 8.89 -17.07 1.33
C LEU A 120 7.79 -17.05 0.26
N MET A 121 7.74 -16.00 -0.55
CA MET A 121 6.77 -15.88 -1.65
C MET A 121 7.09 -16.80 -2.83
N GLN A 122 8.38 -17.10 -3.06
CA GLN A 122 8.79 -18.13 -4.02
C GLN A 122 8.30 -19.51 -3.56
N ALA A 123 8.52 -19.85 -2.28
CA ALA A 123 8.00 -21.09 -1.71
C ALA A 123 6.45 -21.14 -1.73
N TYR A 124 5.77 -20.00 -1.58
CA TYR A 124 4.33 -19.92 -1.78
C TYR A 124 3.93 -20.26 -3.22
N ILE A 125 4.60 -19.69 -4.22
CA ILE A 125 4.37 -19.97 -5.65
C ILE A 125 4.56 -21.47 -5.96
N GLU A 126 5.60 -22.09 -5.40
CA GLU A 126 5.92 -23.51 -5.62
C GLU A 126 4.87 -24.47 -5.06
N ARG A 127 4.16 -24.08 -4.00
CA ARG A 127 3.09 -24.88 -3.40
C ARG A 127 1.76 -24.81 -4.16
N GLN A 128 1.64 -23.95 -5.17
CA GLN A 128 0.38 -23.81 -5.91
C GLN A 128 0.28 -24.87 -7.00
N ASP A 129 -0.80 -25.65 -6.97
CA ASP A 129 -1.08 -26.76 -7.90
C ASP A 129 -2.29 -26.53 -8.81
N ALA A 130 -2.99 -25.40 -8.65
CA ALA A 130 -4.20 -25.13 -9.41
C ALA A 130 -3.91 -25.11 -10.94
N PRO A 131 -4.76 -25.75 -11.78
CA PRO A 131 -4.48 -25.97 -13.21
C PRO A 131 -4.17 -24.74 -14.06
N TYR A 132 -4.55 -23.54 -13.60
CA TYR A 132 -4.34 -22.28 -14.30
C TYR A 132 -3.42 -21.32 -13.53
N PHE A 133 -2.84 -21.76 -12.42
CA PHE A 133 -1.93 -20.92 -11.66
C PHE A 133 -0.65 -20.68 -12.45
N LYS A 134 -0.16 -19.44 -12.37
CA LYS A 134 1.13 -19.03 -12.91
C LYS A 134 1.86 -18.23 -11.84
N PRO A 135 3.19 -18.34 -11.72
CA PRO A 135 4.00 -17.51 -10.84
C PRO A 135 3.65 -16.01 -10.89
N TRP A 136 3.32 -15.51 -12.08
CA TRP A 136 2.91 -14.12 -12.30
C TRP A 136 1.66 -13.68 -11.53
N HIS A 137 0.71 -14.57 -11.27
CA HIS A 137 -0.51 -14.24 -10.52
C HIS A 137 -0.19 -13.76 -9.10
N ALA A 138 0.88 -14.29 -8.49
CA ALA A 138 1.42 -13.79 -7.23
C ALA A 138 2.47 -12.68 -7.46
N ALA A 139 3.44 -12.90 -8.35
CA ALA A 139 4.59 -12.02 -8.53
C ALA A 139 4.22 -10.58 -8.96
N ARG A 140 3.12 -10.39 -9.70
CA ARG A 140 2.64 -9.05 -10.09
C ARG A 140 2.29 -8.14 -8.90
N HIS A 141 2.00 -8.73 -7.74
CA HIS A 141 1.72 -8.00 -6.51
C HIS A 141 2.99 -7.68 -5.70
N MET A 142 4.15 -8.14 -6.15
CA MET A 142 5.46 -7.87 -5.54
C MET A 142 6.29 -6.86 -6.31
N LEU A 143 5.76 -6.25 -7.39
CA LEU A 143 6.46 -5.27 -8.23
C LEU A 143 6.95 -4.03 -7.45
N GLY A 144 6.28 -3.73 -6.34
CA GLY A 144 6.59 -2.61 -5.46
C GLY A 144 7.62 -2.91 -4.36
N LEU A 145 7.96 -4.18 -4.12
CA LEU A 145 8.71 -4.60 -2.93
C LEU A 145 10.03 -3.85 -2.74
N PHE A 146 10.74 -3.57 -3.83
CA PHE A 146 12.01 -2.85 -3.85
C PHE A 146 11.87 -1.39 -4.33
N GLN A 147 10.71 -0.74 -4.13
CA GLN A 147 10.56 0.69 -4.42
C GLN A 147 11.59 1.51 -3.63
N GLY A 148 12.24 2.45 -4.32
CA GLY A 148 13.27 3.32 -3.72
C GLY A 148 14.62 2.63 -3.45
N GLN A 149 14.75 1.32 -3.68
CA GLN A 149 15.99 0.58 -3.43
C GLN A 149 16.92 0.57 -4.65
N PRO A 150 18.26 0.49 -4.44
CA PRO A 150 19.21 0.19 -5.51
C PRO A 150 18.79 -1.07 -6.27
N GLY A 151 18.81 -1.02 -7.60
CA GLY A 151 18.36 -2.13 -8.45
C GLY A 151 16.85 -2.34 -8.52
N GLY A 152 16.01 -1.66 -7.72
CA GLY A 152 14.55 -1.89 -7.68
C GLY A 152 13.83 -1.72 -9.03
N ARG A 153 14.35 -0.87 -9.93
CA ARG A 153 13.87 -0.78 -11.32
C ARG A 153 14.12 -2.06 -12.12
N VAL A 154 15.25 -2.72 -11.91
CA VAL A 154 15.59 -4.02 -12.53
C VAL A 154 14.66 -5.10 -12.04
N TRP A 155 14.40 -5.18 -10.73
CA TRP A 155 13.41 -6.08 -10.14
C TRP A 155 12.05 -5.96 -10.86
N ARG A 156 11.48 -4.74 -10.89
CA ARG A 156 10.18 -4.49 -11.52
C ARG A 156 10.17 -4.85 -13.00
N ARG A 157 11.22 -4.47 -13.73
CA ARG A 157 11.36 -4.77 -15.16
C ARG A 157 11.45 -6.28 -15.41
N TYR A 158 12.26 -6.99 -14.64
CA TYR A 158 12.45 -8.43 -14.78
C TYR A 158 11.12 -9.17 -14.63
N LEU A 159 10.41 -8.93 -13.53
CA LEU A 159 9.12 -9.58 -13.27
C LEU A 159 8.10 -9.26 -14.37
N SER A 160 7.99 -7.99 -14.78
CA SER A 160 7.01 -7.57 -15.79
C SER A 160 7.25 -8.22 -17.15
N GLN A 161 8.52 -8.35 -17.55
CA GLN A 161 8.90 -8.94 -18.83
C GLN A 161 8.89 -10.47 -18.83
N LYS A 162 9.29 -11.10 -17.72
CA LYS A 162 9.45 -12.56 -17.63
C LYS A 162 8.23 -13.28 -17.05
N GLY A 163 7.35 -12.58 -16.35
CA GLY A 163 6.15 -13.16 -15.74
C GLY A 163 4.93 -13.26 -16.66
N THR A 164 4.79 -12.36 -17.64
CA THR A 164 3.54 -12.23 -18.43
C THR A 164 3.38 -13.28 -19.55
N GLY A 165 4.39 -14.13 -19.79
CA GLY A 165 4.40 -15.12 -20.87
C GLY A 165 3.42 -16.29 -20.70
N LYS A 166 3.33 -17.16 -21.72
CA LYS A 166 2.52 -18.39 -21.65
C LYS A 166 3.01 -19.31 -20.52
N ASN A 167 4.32 -19.53 -20.45
CA ASN A 167 5.00 -20.38 -19.47
C ASN A 167 6.11 -19.56 -18.80
N PRO A 168 5.79 -18.69 -17.82
CA PRO A 168 6.82 -17.99 -17.06
C PRO A 168 7.64 -19.00 -16.25
N ASP A 169 8.91 -18.67 -16.02
CA ASP A 169 9.82 -19.48 -15.21
C ASP A 169 9.22 -19.69 -13.80
N PRO A 170 9.16 -20.93 -13.27
CA PRO A 170 8.68 -21.17 -11.91
C PRO A 170 9.50 -20.44 -10.84
N ASN A 171 10.79 -20.17 -11.08
CA ASN A 171 11.71 -19.44 -10.18
C ASN A 171 11.69 -17.92 -10.40
N LEU A 172 10.59 -17.38 -10.94
CA LEU A 172 10.46 -15.99 -11.38
C LEU A 172 10.94 -14.97 -10.33
N LEU A 173 10.61 -15.16 -9.05
CA LEU A 173 10.97 -14.22 -8.00
C LEU A 173 12.46 -14.30 -7.65
N MET A 174 13.00 -15.50 -7.51
CA MET A 174 14.42 -15.69 -7.19
C MET A 174 15.33 -15.17 -8.31
N ASN A 175 14.97 -15.42 -9.57
CA ASN A 175 15.72 -14.87 -10.70
C ASN A 175 15.64 -13.34 -10.77
N GLY A 176 14.47 -12.76 -10.44
CA GLY A 176 14.31 -11.31 -10.32
C GLY A 176 15.19 -10.70 -9.23
N LEU A 177 15.31 -11.39 -8.09
CA LEU A 177 16.14 -10.97 -6.96
C LEU A 177 17.63 -11.00 -7.34
N ALA A 178 18.09 -12.08 -7.96
CA ALA A 178 19.46 -12.22 -8.42
C ALA A 178 19.84 -11.11 -9.43
N ALA A 179 19.00 -10.84 -10.43
CA ALA A 179 19.24 -9.80 -11.43
C ALA A 179 19.31 -8.38 -10.81
N MET A 180 18.48 -8.14 -9.78
CA MET A 180 18.50 -6.89 -9.03
C MET A 180 19.81 -6.74 -8.24
N GLN A 181 20.21 -7.77 -7.50
CA GLN A 181 21.41 -7.78 -6.67
C GLN A 181 22.69 -7.62 -7.50
N GLU A 182 22.80 -8.33 -8.63
CA GLU A 182 23.94 -8.19 -9.54
C GLU A 182 24.10 -6.73 -10.03
N THR A 183 22.99 -6.07 -10.37
CA THR A 183 23.02 -4.66 -10.80
C THR A 183 23.42 -3.73 -9.66
N ALA A 184 22.93 -3.99 -8.44
CA ALA A 184 23.28 -3.19 -7.27
C ALA A 184 24.77 -3.31 -6.94
N SER A 185 25.34 -4.52 -6.97
CA SER A 185 26.78 -4.75 -6.76
C SER A 185 27.64 -4.03 -7.79
N LYS A 186 27.31 -4.12 -9.08
CA LYS A 186 28.04 -3.40 -10.15
C LYS A 186 28.01 -1.89 -9.97
N ALA A 187 26.90 -1.32 -9.51
CA ALA A 187 26.79 0.11 -9.25
C ALA A 187 27.69 0.56 -8.09
N ILE A 188 27.76 -0.23 -7.01
CA ILE A 188 28.64 0.04 -5.86
C ILE A 188 30.12 -0.05 -6.29
N GLU A 189 30.49 -1.09 -7.06
CA GLU A 189 31.85 -1.25 -7.56
C GLU A 189 32.28 -0.07 -8.46
N TYR A 190 31.38 0.43 -9.31
CA TYR A 190 31.65 1.58 -10.16
C TYR A 190 31.88 2.86 -9.34
N GLN A 191 30.99 3.14 -8.37
CA GLN A 191 31.13 4.32 -7.50
C GLN A 191 32.39 4.26 -6.63
N THR A 192 32.81 3.07 -6.21
CA THR A 192 34.03 2.90 -5.39
C THR A 192 35.29 3.11 -6.22
N LYS A 193 35.26 2.81 -7.52
CA LYS A 193 36.39 3.01 -8.45
C LYS A 193 36.56 4.46 -8.92
N GLU A 194 35.53 5.29 -8.90
CA GLU A 194 35.61 6.71 -9.29
C GLU A 194 36.09 7.63 -8.16
N VAL A 195 36.17 7.13 -6.92
CA VAL A 195 36.54 7.92 -5.72
C VAL A 195 37.95 7.57 -5.20
N GLY A 196 38.66 6.65 -5.85
CA GLY A 196 40.05 6.29 -5.56
C GLY A 196 40.99 6.69 -6.68
#